data_AF-A0A953S9Z1-F1
#
_entry.id   AF-A0A953S9Z1-F1
#
_cell.length_a   1.000
_cell.length_b   1.000
_cell.length_c   1.000
_cell.angle_alpha   90.00
_cell.angle_beta   90.00
_cell.angle_gamma   90.00
#
_symmetry.space_group_name_H-M   'P 1'
#
loop_
_entity.id
_entity.type
_entity.pdbx_description
1 polymer ?
#
loop_
_entity_poly.entity_id
_entity_poly.type
_entity_poly.pdbx_seq_one_letter_code
_entity_poly.pdbx_strand_id
1 'polypeptide(L)'
;MLAVVSWTQAQQPTASTPQKSMSNSLGLHTFPAKNQTAAQQEKDESACYSWAKQDSGFDPVAELSKQQSSTTALPSTPQTPQTRGAGVKGAAGGAATGAVVGAIAGDAGKGAAAGAAAGTIAGRARARRAQRQAQEHAKQQQQQQAQAKAQTQEKLDSFKKGFGACMEGKGYVVK
;
A
#
# COMPACT_ATOMS: atom_id res chain seq x y z
N MET A 1 34.25 -30.63 56.42
CA MET A 1 32.89 -30.63 55.84
C MET A 1 32.54 -29.19 55.48
N LEU A 2 32.72 -28.80 54.21
CA LEU A 2 32.35 -27.48 53.70
C LEU A 2 31.05 -27.65 52.91
N ALA A 3 29.97 -27.03 53.38
CA ALA A 3 28.64 -27.12 52.79
C ALA A 3 28.60 -26.33 51.47
N VAL A 4 28.28 -27.03 50.37
CA VAL A 4 28.06 -26.43 49.06
C VAL A 4 26.64 -25.88 49.05
N VAL A 5 26.50 -24.57 49.23
CA VAL A 5 25.21 -23.89 49.11
C VAL A 5 24.81 -23.90 47.63
N SER A 6 23.86 -24.77 47.29
CA SER A 6 23.26 -24.83 45.95
C SER A 6 22.25 -23.69 45.82
N TRP A 7 22.62 -22.62 45.12
CA TRP A 7 21.69 -21.57 44.75
C TRP A 7 20.85 -22.08 43.57
N THR A 8 19.56 -22.32 43.82
CA THR A 8 18.58 -22.56 42.76
C THR A 8 18.30 -21.22 42.09
N GLN A 9 18.83 -21.02 40.89
CA GLN A 9 18.53 -19.84 40.08
C GLN A 9 17.09 -19.97 39.58
N ALA A 10 16.17 -19.21 40.19
CA ALA A 10 14.84 -19.00 39.65
C ALA A 10 15.00 -18.29 38.28
N GLN A 11 14.78 -19.03 37.20
CA GLN A 11 14.73 -18.47 35.85
C GLN A 11 13.53 -17.52 35.78
N GLN A 12 13.83 -16.22 35.80
CA GLN A 12 12.85 -15.17 35.53
C GLN A 12 12.20 -15.43 34.16
N PRO A 13 10.87 -15.20 34.02
CA PRO A 13 10.22 -15.27 32.71
C PRO A 13 10.84 -14.18 31.84
N THR A 14 11.61 -14.60 30.84
CA THR A 14 12.15 -13.70 29.82
C THR A 14 10.95 -13.14 29.04
N ALA A 15 10.60 -11.89 29.33
CA ALA A 15 9.73 -11.09 28.50
C ALA A 15 10.29 -11.17 27.06
N SER A 16 9.54 -11.84 26.19
CA SER A 16 9.96 -12.12 24.83
C SER A 16 10.10 -10.81 24.10
N THR A 17 11.32 -10.49 23.65
CA THR A 17 11.57 -9.40 22.72
C THR A 17 10.58 -9.51 21.57
N PRO A 18 9.92 -8.43 21.12
CA PRO A 18 8.98 -8.46 20.03
C PRO A 18 9.74 -8.69 18.71
N GLN A 19 10.15 -9.93 18.47
CA GLN A 19 10.49 -10.36 17.13
C GLN A 19 9.22 -10.17 16.30
N LYS A 20 9.38 -9.67 15.08
CA LYS A 20 8.28 -9.35 14.17
C LYS A 20 7.51 -10.63 13.82
N SER A 21 6.60 -11.01 14.71
CA SER A 21 5.77 -12.21 14.62
C SER A 21 5.01 -12.20 13.30
N MET A 22 4.81 -13.39 12.72
CA MET A 22 4.07 -13.52 11.46
C MET A 22 2.65 -12.98 11.61
N SER A 23 2.06 -13.13 12.80
CA SER A 23 0.78 -12.54 13.17
C SER A 23 0.77 -11.01 12.99
N ASN A 24 1.79 -10.31 13.50
CA ASN A 24 1.89 -8.86 13.36
C ASN A 24 1.98 -8.43 11.89
N SER A 25 2.63 -9.22 11.03
CA SER A 25 2.70 -8.93 9.59
C SER A 25 1.33 -9.03 8.89
N LEU A 26 0.42 -9.82 9.45
CA LEU A 26 -0.97 -9.98 9.02
C LEU A 26 -1.89 -8.94 9.68
N GLY A 27 -1.35 -8.07 10.54
CA GLY A 27 -2.12 -7.12 11.35
C GLY A 27 -2.92 -7.79 12.46
N LEU A 28 -2.50 -8.97 12.91
CA LEU A 28 -3.06 -9.71 14.04
C LEU A 28 -2.08 -9.66 15.22
N HIS A 29 -2.58 -9.53 16.43
CA HIS A 29 -1.78 -9.57 17.65
C HIS A 29 -2.02 -10.89 18.38
N THR A 30 -0.98 -11.70 18.50
CA THR A 30 -1.06 -13.01 19.16
C THR A 30 -0.30 -13.01 20.48
N PHE A 31 -0.98 -13.40 21.55
CA PHE A 31 -0.43 -13.48 22.90
C PHE A 31 -0.42 -14.93 23.41
N PRO A 32 0.71 -15.43 23.93
CA PRO A 32 0.76 -16.76 24.54
C PRO A 32 -0.01 -16.78 25.87
N ALA A 33 -0.93 -17.73 26.03
CA ALA A 33 -1.73 -17.87 27.27
C ALA A 33 -1.34 -19.10 28.11
N LYS A 34 -0.46 -19.97 27.62
CA LYS A 34 -0.09 -21.24 28.27
C LYS A 34 1.41 -21.38 28.53
N ASN A 35 2.08 -20.26 28.85
CA ASN A 35 3.54 -20.20 29.03
C ASN A 35 4.32 -20.72 27.78
N GLN A 36 3.78 -20.53 26.58
CA GLN A 36 4.49 -20.90 25.36
C GLN A 36 5.72 -20.00 25.20
N THR A 37 6.87 -20.60 24.86
CA THR A 37 8.10 -19.85 24.57
C THR A 37 8.00 -19.18 23.20
N ALA A 38 8.83 -18.16 22.96
CA ALA A 38 8.92 -17.50 21.64
C ALA A 38 9.22 -18.51 20.51
N ALA A 39 10.13 -19.46 20.75
CA ALA A 39 10.45 -20.51 19.79
C ALA A 39 9.26 -21.45 19.51
N GLN A 40 8.41 -21.70 20.51
CA GLN A 40 7.18 -22.47 20.31
C GLN A 40 6.16 -21.66 19.52
N GLN A 41 6.02 -20.36 19.82
CA GLN A 41 5.15 -19.46 19.09
C GLN A 41 5.51 -19.38 17.61
N GLU A 42 6.79 -19.28 17.24
CA GLU A 42 7.19 -19.27 15.83
C GLU A 42 6.83 -20.57 15.09
N LYS A 43 6.99 -21.72 15.75
CA LYS A 43 6.59 -23.03 15.19
C LYS A 43 5.08 -23.13 15.01
N ASP A 44 4.34 -22.62 15.98
CA ASP A 44 2.88 -22.61 15.94
C ASP A 44 2.34 -21.64 14.89
N GLU A 45 2.92 -20.43 14.79
CA GLU A 45 2.61 -19.45 13.75
C GLU A 45 2.91 -19.99 12.36
N SER A 46 4.06 -20.63 12.14
CA SER A 46 4.41 -21.21 10.83
C SER A 46 3.50 -22.38 10.45
N ALA A 47 3.13 -23.24 11.41
CA ALA A 47 2.17 -24.32 11.18
C ALA A 47 0.78 -23.76 10.84
N CYS A 48 0.29 -22.79 11.62
CA CYS A 48 -1.00 -22.16 11.38
C CYS A 48 -1.04 -21.34 10.09
N TYR A 49 0.09 -20.73 9.71
CA TYR A 49 0.24 -20.07 8.41
C TYR A 49 0.05 -21.06 7.27
N SER A 50 0.75 -22.21 7.32
CA SER A 50 0.63 -23.25 6.29
C SER A 50 -0.80 -23.79 6.21
N TRP A 51 -1.43 -24.03 7.36
CA TRP A 51 -2.82 -24.49 7.41
C TRP A 51 -3.78 -23.46 6.81
N ALA A 52 -3.70 -22.19 7.23
CA ALA A 52 -4.55 -21.13 6.72
C ALA A 52 -4.38 -20.90 5.21
N LYS A 53 -3.17 -21.10 4.67
CA LYS A 53 -2.93 -21.06 3.22
C LYS A 53 -3.65 -22.17 2.49
N GLN A 54 -3.57 -23.40 3.02
CA GLN A 54 -4.22 -24.56 2.42
C GLN A 54 -5.75 -24.45 2.49
N ASP A 55 -6.28 -23.92 3.59
CA ASP A 55 -7.71 -23.73 3.80
C ASP A 55 -8.30 -22.61 2.92
N SER A 56 -7.65 -21.45 2.88
CA SER A 56 -8.13 -20.28 2.13
C SER A 56 -7.75 -20.27 0.64
N GLY A 57 -6.77 -21.08 0.24
CA GLY A 57 -6.17 -21.04 -1.10
C GLY A 57 -5.44 -19.73 -1.41
N PHE A 58 -5.09 -18.94 -0.38
CA PHE A 58 -4.54 -17.60 -0.50
C PHE A 58 -3.22 -17.46 0.28
N ASP A 59 -2.20 -16.84 -0.33
CA ASP A 59 -0.91 -16.55 0.30
C ASP A 59 -0.69 -15.01 0.41
N PRO A 60 -0.86 -14.41 1.61
CA PRO A 60 -0.71 -12.97 1.78
C PRO A 60 0.71 -12.48 1.49
N VAL A 61 1.74 -13.27 1.77
CA VAL A 61 3.13 -12.88 1.52
C VAL A 61 3.44 -12.84 0.03
N ALA A 62 2.87 -13.77 -0.75
CA ALA A 62 3.02 -13.77 -2.21
C ALA A 62 2.37 -12.51 -2.84
N GLU A 63 1.17 -12.13 -2.39
CA GLU A 63 0.48 -10.94 -2.87
C GLU A 63 1.17 -9.64 -2.43
N LEU A 64 1.60 -9.55 -1.17
CA LEU A 64 2.40 -8.42 -0.67
C LEU A 64 3.71 -8.26 -1.47
N SER A 65 4.35 -9.38 -1.82
CA SER A 65 5.58 -9.37 -2.64
C SER A 65 5.32 -8.86 -4.05
N LYS A 66 4.22 -9.27 -4.70
CA LYS A 66 3.82 -8.73 -6.03
C LYS A 66 3.58 -7.22 -5.98
N GLN A 67 2.98 -6.72 -4.90
CA GLN A 67 2.80 -5.28 -4.70
C GLN A 67 4.13 -4.56 -4.47
N GLN A 68 5.08 -5.20 -3.78
CA GLN A 68 6.40 -4.61 -3.50
C GLN A 68 7.31 -4.59 -4.73
N SER A 69 7.24 -5.60 -5.61
CA SER A 69 8.00 -5.66 -6.88
C SER A 69 7.64 -4.57 -7.89
N SER A 70 6.54 -3.83 -7.68
CA SER A 70 6.25 -2.59 -8.43
C SER A 70 7.14 -1.39 -8.01
N THR A 71 8.12 -1.63 -7.13
CA THR A 71 9.01 -0.60 -6.53
C THR A 71 10.50 -0.94 -6.67
N THR A 72 10.93 -1.47 -7.82
CA THR A 72 12.37 -1.65 -8.09
C THR A 72 12.76 -1.08 -9.44
N ALA A 73 13.14 0.21 -9.42
CA ALA A 73 14.26 0.70 -10.21
C ALA A 73 14.98 1.83 -9.45
N LEU A 74 16.30 1.65 -9.34
CA LEU A 74 17.41 2.54 -8.95
C LEU A 74 17.95 2.51 -7.50
N PRO A 75 19.30 2.58 -7.38
CA PRO A 75 20.07 2.15 -6.22
C PRO A 75 20.22 3.23 -5.15
N SER A 76 20.30 2.76 -3.91
CA SER A 76 21.04 3.30 -2.76
C SER A 76 21.36 4.81 -2.74
N THR A 77 20.55 5.62 -2.05
CA THR A 77 21.04 6.69 -1.14
C THR A 77 19.99 6.98 -0.04
N PRO A 78 20.40 7.47 1.15
CA PRO A 78 19.54 7.53 2.33
C PRO A 78 18.66 8.79 2.40
N GLN A 79 17.43 8.59 2.89
CA GLN A 79 16.56 9.55 3.60
C GLN A 79 15.85 10.68 2.80
N THR A 80 14.59 10.43 2.42
CA THR A 80 13.43 11.32 2.74
C THR A 80 12.10 10.62 2.36
N PRO A 81 11.02 10.69 3.18
CA PRO A 81 9.74 10.08 2.84
C PRO A 81 8.88 11.04 2.00
N GLN A 82 8.85 10.86 0.69
CA GLN A 82 7.90 11.55 -0.19
C GLN A 82 7.22 10.57 -1.15
N THR A 83 5.99 10.20 -0.75
CA THR A 83 4.80 10.03 -1.58
C THR A 83 4.97 9.40 -2.97
N ARG A 84 4.60 8.12 -3.02
CA ARG A 84 4.24 7.33 -4.21
C ARG A 84 3.11 8.03 -4.98
N GLY A 85 3.45 8.76 -6.03
CA GLY A 85 2.52 9.37 -6.98
C GLY A 85 2.89 8.97 -8.41
N ALA A 86 2.06 8.12 -9.01
CA ALA A 86 2.15 7.74 -10.40
C ALA A 86 1.92 8.95 -11.32
N GLY A 87 2.78 9.11 -12.33
CA GLY A 87 2.46 9.75 -13.61
C GLY A 87 2.21 11.25 -13.62
N VAL A 88 3.28 12.05 -13.77
CA VAL A 88 3.18 13.41 -14.36
C VAL A 88 4.31 13.65 -15.36
N LYS A 89 4.34 12.86 -16.43
CA LYS A 89 5.14 13.15 -17.64
C LYS A 89 4.19 13.72 -18.69
N GLY A 90 3.80 14.99 -18.55
CA GLY A 90 2.90 15.61 -19.53
C GLY A 90 2.27 16.93 -19.10
N ALA A 91 3.07 17.97 -18.88
CA ALA A 91 2.54 19.34 -18.78
C ALA A 91 3.51 20.46 -19.22
N ALA A 92 4.68 20.14 -19.82
CA ALA A 92 5.72 21.13 -20.08
C ALA A 92 5.83 21.62 -21.55
N GLY A 93 4.99 21.13 -22.48
CA GLY A 93 5.21 21.30 -23.92
C GLY A 93 4.16 22.09 -24.71
N GLY A 94 3.42 23.03 -24.10
CA GLY A 94 2.25 23.63 -24.76
C GLY A 94 2.04 25.12 -24.49
N ALA A 95 3.01 25.98 -24.82
CA ALA A 95 2.81 27.43 -24.71
C ALA A 95 3.44 28.28 -25.85
N ALA A 96 4.11 27.70 -26.85
CA ALA A 96 4.95 28.48 -27.78
C ALA A 96 4.35 28.79 -29.17
N THR A 97 3.17 28.28 -29.54
CA THR A 97 2.63 28.36 -30.92
C THR A 97 1.34 29.17 -31.04
N GLY A 98 1.28 30.35 -30.42
CA GLY A 98 0.06 31.14 -30.33
C GLY A 98 0.20 32.63 -30.64
N ALA A 99 1.11 33.05 -31.52
CA ALA A 99 1.24 34.46 -31.89
C ALA A 99 1.86 34.64 -33.28
N VAL A 100 1.12 34.35 -34.35
CA VAL A 100 1.58 34.72 -35.72
C VAL A 100 0.48 35.33 -36.60
N VAL A 101 -0.81 35.19 -36.28
CA VAL A 101 -1.90 35.58 -37.21
C VAL A 101 -2.66 36.86 -36.75
N GLY A 102 -1.96 37.87 -36.24
CA GLY A 102 -2.59 39.07 -35.66
C GLY A 102 -2.27 40.42 -36.32
N ALA A 103 -1.39 40.48 -37.33
CA ALA A 103 -0.83 41.76 -37.79
C ALA A 103 -1.45 42.32 -39.09
N ILE A 104 -2.48 41.67 -39.66
CA ILE A 104 -2.96 41.98 -41.03
C ILE A 104 -4.37 42.59 -41.04
N ALA A 105 -4.67 43.55 -40.15
CA ALA A 105 -5.81 44.44 -40.30
C ALA A 105 -5.63 45.63 -39.34
N GLY A 106 -5.72 46.85 -39.84
CA GLY A 106 -5.63 48.07 -39.03
C GLY A 106 -6.57 48.01 -37.82
N ASP A 107 -6.09 48.50 -36.68
CA ASP A 107 -6.60 48.27 -35.32
C ASP A 107 -6.29 46.89 -34.74
N ALA A 108 -5.00 46.53 -34.82
CA ALA A 108 -4.41 45.35 -34.19
C ALA A 108 -4.73 45.24 -32.70
N GLY A 109 -4.97 46.36 -32.00
CA GLY A 109 -5.27 46.39 -30.56
C GLY A 109 -6.65 45.83 -30.22
N LYS A 110 -7.70 46.21 -30.95
CA LYS A 110 -9.07 45.70 -30.73
C LYS A 110 -9.26 44.27 -31.25
N GLY A 111 -8.66 43.93 -32.39
CA GLY A 111 -8.67 42.57 -32.93
C GLY A 111 -7.92 41.57 -32.06
N ALA A 112 -6.77 41.97 -31.50
CA ALA A 112 -6.01 41.15 -30.56
C ALA A 112 -6.75 40.96 -29.23
N ALA A 113 -7.39 42.00 -28.68
CA ALA A 113 -8.18 41.89 -27.46
C ALA A 113 -9.39 40.96 -27.62
N ALA A 114 -10.12 41.08 -28.74
CA ALA A 114 -11.23 40.19 -29.06
C ALA A 114 -10.76 38.75 -29.33
N GLY A 115 -9.66 38.56 -30.07
CA GLY A 115 -9.05 37.26 -30.32
C GLY A 115 -8.51 36.57 -29.05
N ALA A 116 -7.92 37.33 -28.13
CA ALA A 116 -7.48 36.84 -26.82
C ALA A 116 -8.67 36.45 -25.93
N ALA A 117 -9.73 37.26 -25.89
CA ALA A 117 -10.95 36.93 -25.17
C ALA A 117 -11.63 35.67 -25.74
N ALA A 118 -11.79 35.59 -27.06
CA ALA A 118 -12.35 34.41 -27.73
C ALA A 118 -11.47 33.16 -27.54
N GLY A 119 -10.14 33.31 -27.64
CA GLY A 119 -9.19 32.23 -27.43
C GLY A 119 -9.18 31.69 -26.00
N THR A 120 -9.32 32.55 -24.99
CA THR A 120 -9.42 32.11 -23.58
C THR A 120 -10.73 31.37 -23.30
N ILE A 121 -11.85 31.81 -23.88
CA ILE A 121 -13.15 31.13 -23.76
C ILE A 121 -13.12 29.77 -24.46
N ALA A 122 -12.64 29.72 -25.70
CA ALA A 122 -12.50 28.48 -26.47
C ALA A 122 -11.51 27.50 -25.81
N GLY A 123 -10.38 28.01 -25.30
CA GLY A 123 -9.40 27.25 -24.54
C GLY A 123 -9.99 26.66 -23.27
N ARG A 124 -10.74 27.44 -22.48
CA ARG A 124 -11.45 26.95 -21.29
C ARG A 124 -12.51 25.91 -21.64
N ALA A 125 -13.27 26.10 -22.72
CA ALA A 125 -14.27 25.13 -23.17
C ALA A 125 -13.62 23.79 -23.56
N ARG A 126 -12.49 23.84 -24.29
CA ARG A 126 -11.72 22.64 -24.66
C ARG A 126 -11.11 21.97 -23.43
N ALA A 127 -10.55 22.74 -22.49
CA ALA A 127 -10.00 22.22 -21.25
C ALA A 127 -11.05 21.51 -20.39
N ARG A 128 -12.27 22.06 -20.30
CA ARG A 128 -13.38 21.40 -19.56
C ARG A 128 -13.84 20.10 -20.23
N ARG A 129 -13.85 20.03 -21.56
CA ARG A 129 -14.15 18.78 -22.29
C ARG A 129 -13.06 17.73 -22.08
N ALA A 130 -11.79 18.12 -22.19
CA ALA A 130 -10.65 17.25 -21.92
C ALA A 130 -10.64 16.74 -20.47
N GLN A 131 -10.95 17.60 -19.49
CA GLN A 131 -11.08 17.20 -18.09
C GLN A 131 -12.22 16.19 -17.87
N ARG A 132 -13.39 16.35 -18.50
CA ARG A 132 -14.49 15.38 -18.38
C ARG A 132 -14.10 14.01 -18.92
N GLN A 133 -13.46 13.97 -20.10
CA GLN A 133 -12.95 12.72 -20.67
C GLN A 133 -11.89 12.08 -19.76
N ALA A 134 -10.93 12.86 -19.27
CA ALA A 134 -9.92 12.36 -18.34
C ALA A 134 -10.53 11.84 -17.03
N GLN A 135 -11.56 12.51 -16.49
CA GLN A 135 -12.26 12.07 -15.28
C GLN A 135 -13.04 10.76 -15.50
N GLU A 136 -13.68 10.57 -16.65
CA GLU A 136 -14.40 9.32 -16.96
C GLU A 136 -13.43 8.13 -17.04
N HIS A 137 -12.30 8.30 -17.72
CA HIS A 137 -11.24 7.28 -17.76
C HIS A 137 -10.63 7.02 -16.38
N ALA A 138 -10.37 8.06 -15.60
CA ALA A 138 -9.86 7.92 -14.24
C ALA A 138 -10.86 7.18 -13.33
N LYS A 139 -12.16 7.47 -13.45
CA LYS A 139 -13.21 6.78 -12.69
C LYS A 139 -13.28 5.30 -13.03
N GLN A 140 -13.24 4.93 -14.32
CA GLN A 140 -13.25 3.52 -14.73
C GLN A 140 -12.03 2.77 -14.19
N GLN A 141 -10.83 3.34 -14.30
CA GLN A 141 -9.62 2.74 -13.72
C GLN A 141 -9.71 2.61 -12.20
N GLN A 142 -10.20 3.65 -11.51
CA GLN A 142 -10.35 3.63 -10.06
C GLN A 142 -11.34 2.56 -9.61
N GLN A 143 -12.43 2.38 -10.35
CA GLN A 143 -13.47 1.39 -10.04
C GLN A 143 -12.96 -0.04 -10.22
N GLN A 144 -12.22 -0.32 -11.30
CA GLN A 144 -11.57 -1.63 -11.51
C GLN A 144 -10.53 -1.94 -10.42
N GLN A 145 -9.71 -0.94 -10.04
CA GLN A 145 -8.74 -1.11 -8.95
C GLN A 145 -9.42 -1.31 -7.58
N ALA A 146 -10.53 -0.62 -7.32
CA ALA A 146 -11.28 -0.78 -6.09
C ALA A 146 -11.88 -2.18 -5.97
N GLN A 147 -12.45 -2.71 -7.07
CA GLN A 147 -12.99 -4.07 -7.12
C GLN A 147 -11.90 -5.13 -6.90
N ALA A 148 -10.74 -5.00 -7.57
CA ALA A 148 -9.63 -5.92 -7.37
C ALA A 148 -9.12 -5.91 -5.92
N LYS A 149 -9.00 -4.72 -5.31
CA LYS A 149 -8.61 -4.57 -3.89
C LYS A 149 -9.62 -5.19 -2.94
N ALA A 150 -10.92 -5.01 -3.19
CA ALA A 150 -11.96 -5.60 -2.35
C ALA A 150 -11.91 -7.13 -2.38
N GLN A 151 -11.73 -7.74 -3.56
CA GLN A 151 -11.57 -9.19 -3.71
C GLN A 151 -10.33 -9.71 -2.96
N THR A 152 -9.19 -9.02 -3.06
CA THR A 152 -7.99 -9.38 -2.29
C THR A 152 -8.21 -9.25 -0.79
N GLN A 153 -8.94 -8.22 -0.35
CA GLN A 153 -9.25 -8.01 1.07
C GLN A 153 -10.11 -9.14 1.63
N GLU A 154 -11.12 -9.60 0.89
CA GLU A 154 -11.95 -10.74 1.32
C GLU A 154 -11.12 -12.03 1.49
N LYS A 155 -10.19 -12.28 0.58
CA LYS A 155 -9.27 -13.44 0.67
C LYS A 155 -8.31 -13.31 1.85
N LEU A 156 -7.76 -12.11 2.07
CA LEU A 156 -6.94 -11.79 3.23
C LEU A 156 -7.71 -12.03 4.53
N ASP A 157 -8.96 -11.59 4.61
CA ASP A 157 -9.78 -11.72 5.81
C ASP A 157 -10.12 -13.20 6.08
N SER A 158 -10.42 -13.99 5.03
CA SER A 158 -10.58 -15.45 5.16
C SER A 158 -9.31 -16.12 5.69
N PHE A 159 -8.15 -15.74 5.15
CA PHE A 159 -6.85 -16.24 5.62
C PHE A 159 -6.62 -15.88 7.09
N LYS A 160 -6.85 -14.61 7.48
CA LYS A 160 -6.66 -14.14 8.86
C LYS A 160 -7.58 -14.86 9.84
N LYS A 161 -8.84 -15.12 9.46
CA LYS A 161 -9.79 -15.89 10.27
C LYS A 161 -9.31 -17.32 10.50
N GLY A 162 -8.85 -18.00 9.45
CA GLY A 162 -8.29 -19.34 9.58
C GLY A 162 -7.04 -19.34 10.47
N PHE A 163 -6.09 -18.45 10.19
CA PHE A 163 -4.88 -18.32 10.99
C PHE A 163 -5.20 -18.07 12.48
N GLY A 164 -6.13 -17.14 12.76
CA GLY A 164 -6.60 -16.83 14.09
C GLY A 164 -7.21 -18.04 14.79
N ALA A 165 -8.13 -18.76 14.13
CA ALA A 165 -8.76 -19.95 14.69
C ALA A 165 -7.76 -21.06 15.03
N CYS A 166 -6.74 -21.26 14.19
CA CYS A 166 -5.67 -22.22 14.46
C CYS A 166 -4.82 -21.81 15.68
N MET A 167 -4.48 -20.52 15.78
CA MET A 167 -3.73 -19.98 16.91
C MET A 167 -4.54 -20.06 18.21
N GLU A 168 -5.83 -19.75 18.17
CA GLU A 168 -6.75 -19.91 19.31
C GLU A 168 -6.84 -21.37 19.78
N GLY A 169 -6.94 -22.33 18.84
CA GLY A 169 -6.92 -23.76 19.14
C GLY A 169 -5.64 -24.23 19.84
N LYS A 170 -4.50 -23.56 19.56
CA LYS A 170 -3.21 -23.80 20.24
C LYS A 170 -3.07 -23.07 21.57
N GLY A 171 -4.09 -22.32 21.99
CA GLY A 171 -4.10 -21.59 23.25
C GLY A 171 -3.35 -20.25 23.19
N TYR A 172 -3.37 -19.59 22.04
CA TYR A 172 -3.00 -18.18 21.91
C TYR A 172 -4.26 -17.32 21.93
N VAL A 173 -4.14 -16.10 22.46
CA VAL A 173 -5.18 -15.08 22.32
C VAL A 173 -4.85 -14.26 21.08
N VAL A 174 -5.79 -14.15 20.14
CA VAL A 174 -5.61 -13.41 18.87
C VAL A 174 -6.52 -12.17 18.87
N LYS A 175 -6.00 -11.04 18.42
CA LYS A 175 -6.71 -9.76 18.31
C LYS A 175 -6.46 -9.07 16.98
#